data_AF-A0A4P8XEW0-F1
#
_entry.id   AF-A0A4P8XEW0-F1
#
_cell.length_a   1.000
_cell.length_b   1.000
_cell.length_c   1.000
_cell.angle_alpha   90.00
_cell.angle_beta   90.00
_cell.angle_gamma   90.00
#
_symmetry.space_group_name_H-M   'P 1'
#
loop_
_entity.id
_entity.type
_entity.pdbx_description
1 polymer ?
#
loop_
_entity_poly.entity_id
_entity_poly.type
_entity_poly.pdbx_seq_one_letter_code
_entity_poly.pdbx_strand_id
1 'polypeptide(L)'
;MSLLINPIAFQIGSLPVHWYGIILGLGALAGLLLAIREGKRFGIPQEFFMDLLLLGVPSAIVAARIYYVAFKWEDYKDNIWDAFKIWEGGIAIYGALIGAIICAVIYVRRQGYSFWRIADVCAPSLLIGQAIGRWGNFVNQEAYGGPVEESFLRNTLHLPDFIIDQMNVKGVFHHPTFLYESLWNFVGIALLLVLRRQKFLRAGELFISYFIWYSIGRFFIEALRTDSLAFQGSAGLASFLNSLWSPMTWMGFEQGYLDPVYGNVRISQLLALLIIIAAVALIVIRRTTGKASARYMDPIVSTKNAGAPTPEADLNRSRRKEELSEQRSTSTPETPKPQARQTDSVVDSPDDKEK
;
A
#
# COMPACT_ATOMS: atom_id res chain seq x y z
N MET A 1 37.61 -8.61 0.14
CA MET A 1 37.00 -7.32 0.53
C MET A 1 35.51 -7.48 0.35
N SER A 2 34.73 -7.62 1.42
CA SER A 2 33.28 -7.52 1.34
C SER A 2 32.93 -6.07 1.02
N LEU A 3 32.19 -5.86 -0.06
CA LEU A 3 31.82 -4.53 -0.54
C LEU A 3 30.53 -4.13 0.17
N LEU A 4 30.65 -3.58 1.38
CA LEU A 4 29.51 -3.05 2.12
C LEU A 4 28.86 -1.91 1.33
N ILE A 5 27.54 -1.88 1.33
CA ILE A 5 26.77 -0.84 0.66
C ILE A 5 26.91 0.45 1.45
N ASN A 6 27.36 1.52 0.78
CA ASN A 6 27.37 2.86 1.36
C ASN A 6 25.92 3.36 1.51
N PRO A 7 25.49 3.82 2.70
CA PRO A 7 24.16 4.39 2.91
C PRO A 7 23.86 5.62 2.03
N ILE A 8 24.90 6.37 1.64
CA ILE A 8 24.81 7.49 0.71
C ILE A 8 24.82 6.94 -0.71
N ALA A 9 23.73 7.16 -1.44
CA ALA A 9 23.60 6.75 -2.84
C ALA A 9 24.44 7.63 -3.76
N PHE A 10 24.33 8.95 -3.59
CA PHE A 10 25.11 9.96 -4.29
C PHE A 10 25.02 11.30 -3.54
N GLN A 11 25.86 12.26 -3.92
CA GLN A 11 25.86 13.60 -3.35
C GLN A 11 25.51 14.63 -4.41
N ILE A 12 24.65 15.60 -4.06
CA ILE A 12 24.38 16.78 -4.89
C ILE A 12 25.03 17.98 -4.18
N GLY A 13 26.25 18.34 -4.57
CA GLY A 13 27.03 19.34 -3.83
C GLY A 13 27.29 18.88 -2.40
N SER A 14 26.85 19.66 -1.41
CA SER A 14 26.95 19.32 0.02
C SER A 14 25.78 18.48 0.55
N LEU A 15 24.76 18.17 -0.26
CA LEU A 15 23.57 17.44 0.16
C LEU A 15 23.74 15.93 -0.12
N PRO A 16 23.88 15.08 0.92
CA PRO A 16 23.93 13.64 0.74
C PRO A 16 22.53 13.07 0.48
N VAL A 17 22.36 12.36 -0.64
CA VAL A 17 21.14 11.62 -0.96
C VAL A 17 21.31 10.18 -0.50
N HIS A 18 20.44 9.75 0.40
CA HIS A 18 20.51 8.41 1.02
C HIS A 18 19.66 7.40 0.27
N TRP A 19 20.16 6.16 0.17
CA TRP A 19 19.38 5.04 -0.40
C TRP A 19 18.05 4.84 0.32
N TYR A 20 18.03 5.02 1.64
CA TYR A 20 16.82 4.89 2.45
C TYR A 20 15.67 5.75 1.91
N GLY A 21 15.95 7.02 1.59
CA GLY A 21 14.94 7.93 1.03
C GLY A 21 14.46 7.50 -0.36
N ILE A 22 15.38 7.03 -1.22
CA ILE A 22 15.06 6.52 -2.56
C ILE A 22 14.17 5.28 -2.45
N ILE A 23 14.52 4.34 -1.58
CA ILE A 23 13.77 3.08 -1.36
C ILE A 23 12.37 3.39 -0.80
N LEU A 24 12.25 4.32 0.14
CA LEU A 24 10.94 4.76 0.63
C LEU A 24 10.09 5.39 -0.49
N GLY A 25 10.70 6.22 -1.34
CA GLY A 25 10.04 6.81 -2.51
C GLY A 25 9.55 5.75 -3.50
N LEU A 26 10.37 4.75 -3.78
CA LEU A 26 10.00 3.61 -4.62
C LEU A 26 8.89 2.76 -3.99
N GLY A 27 8.92 2.56 -2.68
CA GLY A 27 7.86 1.88 -1.92
C GLY A 27 6.53 2.62 -2.01
N ALA A 28 6.55 3.95 -1.84
CA ALA A 28 5.37 4.80 -1.99
C ALA A 28 4.82 4.77 -3.43
N LEU A 29 5.70 4.85 -4.43
CA LEU A 29 5.32 4.75 -5.85
C LEU A 29 4.69 3.39 -6.17
N ALA A 30 5.30 2.28 -5.73
CA ALA A 30 4.75 0.94 -5.93
C ALA A 30 3.38 0.78 -5.25
N GLY A 31 3.23 1.29 -4.03
CA GLY A 31 1.95 1.33 -3.31
C GLY A 31 0.88 2.10 -4.07
N LEU A 32 1.22 3.30 -4.58
CA LEU A 32 0.33 4.13 -5.38
C LEU A 32 -0.10 3.43 -6.67
N LEU A 33 0.83 2.85 -7.43
CA LEU A 33 0.52 2.12 -8.66
C LEU A 33 -0.41 0.92 -8.41
N LEU A 34 -0.18 0.19 -7.32
CA LEU A 34 -1.05 -0.90 -6.91
C LEU A 34 -2.44 -0.39 -6.48
N ALA A 35 -2.51 0.73 -5.77
CA ALA A 35 -3.78 1.32 -5.33
C ALA A 35 -4.60 1.80 -6.53
N ILE A 36 -3.97 2.45 -7.51
CA ILE A 36 -4.60 2.84 -8.78
C ILE A 36 -5.11 1.60 -9.53
N ARG A 37 -4.28 0.56 -9.64
CA ARG A 37 -4.67 -0.69 -10.31
C ARG A 37 -5.88 -1.34 -9.64
N GLU A 38 -5.93 -1.35 -8.32
CA GLU A 38 -7.05 -1.92 -7.57
C GLU A 38 -8.28 -1.03 -7.59
N GLY A 39 -8.11 0.29 -7.52
CA GLY A 39 -9.20 1.26 -7.62
C GLY A 39 -9.89 1.24 -8.98
N LYS A 40 -9.13 1.02 -10.08
CA LYS A 40 -9.67 0.86 -11.43
C LYS A 40 -10.72 -0.25 -11.52
N ARG A 41 -10.57 -1.33 -10.74
CA ARG A 41 -11.56 -2.43 -10.71
C ARG A 41 -12.91 -2.01 -10.16
N PHE A 42 -12.95 -0.93 -9.40
CA PHE A 42 -14.17 -0.34 -8.85
C PHE A 42 -14.55 1.00 -9.52
N GLY A 43 -13.90 1.34 -10.64
CA GLY A 43 -14.18 2.58 -11.38
C GLY A 43 -13.71 3.87 -10.67
N ILE A 44 -12.78 3.76 -9.70
CA ILE A 44 -12.25 4.93 -9.00
C ILE A 44 -11.16 5.58 -9.88
N PRO A 45 -11.22 6.90 -10.15
CA PRO A 45 -10.23 7.60 -10.96
C PRO A 45 -8.83 7.52 -10.35
N GLN A 46 -7.78 7.53 -11.18
CA GLN A 46 -6.40 7.46 -10.69
C GLN A 46 -5.99 8.70 -9.90
N GLU A 47 -6.54 9.86 -10.30
CA GLU A 47 -6.31 11.18 -9.71
C GLU A 47 -6.71 11.17 -8.23
N PHE A 48 -7.74 10.41 -7.87
CA PHE A 48 -8.14 10.24 -6.47
C PHE A 48 -7.02 9.65 -5.59
N PHE A 49 -6.28 8.67 -6.08
CA PHE A 49 -5.18 8.06 -5.33
C PHE A 49 -3.92 8.94 -5.34
N MET A 50 -3.68 9.65 -6.45
CA MET A 50 -2.61 10.64 -6.54
C MET A 50 -2.83 11.76 -5.51
N ASP A 51 -4.02 12.36 -5.48
CA ASP A 51 -4.41 13.38 -4.51
C ASP A 51 -4.34 12.86 -3.07
N LEU A 52 -4.82 11.64 -2.83
CA LEU A 52 -4.75 11.02 -1.51
C LEU A 52 -3.29 10.90 -1.03
N LEU A 53 -2.36 10.54 -1.91
CA LEU A 53 -0.93 10.48 -1.60
C LEU A 53 -0.35 11.90 -1.40
N LEU A 54 -0.65 12.83 -2.31
CA LEU A 54 -0.15 14.21 -2.29
C LEU A 54 -0.62 14.99 -1.05
N LEU A 55 -1.81 14.70 -0.54
CA LEU A 55 -2.31 15.25 0.72
C LEU A 55 -1.83 14.44 1.92
N GLY A 56 -1.77 13.13 1.80
CA GLY A 56 -1.45 12.21 2.88
C GLY A 56 0.00 12.31 3.34
N VAL A 57 0.97 12.35 2.42
CA VAL A 57 2.41 12.39 2.76
C VAL A 57 2.78 13.68 3.51
N PRO A 58 2.44 14.90 3.05
CA PRO A 58 2.71 16.11 3.82
C PRO A 58 1.99 16.11 5.18
N SER A 59 0.73 15.66 5.22
CA SER A 59 -0.03 15.57 6.48
C SER A 59 0.64 14.63 7.48
N ALA A 60 1.20 13.51 7.01
CA ALA A 60 1.94 12.56 7.83
C ALA A 60 3.23 13.20 8.36
N ILE A 61 4.01 13.87 7.52
CA ILE A 61 5.27 14.53 7.94
C ILE A 61 4.99 15.60 8.99
N VAL A 62 3.99 16.46 8.77
CA VAL A 62 3.61 17.51 9.72
C VAL A 62 3.17 16.91 11.05
N ALA A 63 2.26 15.94 11.04
CA ALA A 63 1.79 15.30 12.25
C ALA A 63 2.89 14.51 12.99
N ALA A 64 3.80 13.87 12.25
CA ALA A 64 4.95 13.18 12.82
C ALA A 64 5.88 14.12 13.58
N ARG A 65 6.10 15.33 13.04
CA ARG A 65 6.91 16.35 13.69
C ARG A 65 6.20 16.93 14.92
N ILE A 66 4.91 17.27 14.79
CA ILE A 66 4.11 17.75 15.93
C ILE A 66 4.13 16.74 17.07
N TYR A 67 3.92 15.46 16.77
CA TYR A 67 3.95 14.39 17.77
C TYR A 67 5.32 14.27 18.44
N TYR A 68 6.41 14.30 17.66
CA TYR A 68 7.76 14.22 18.20
C TYR A 68 8.06 15.39 19.15
N VAL A 69 7.77 16.62 18.72
CA VAL A 69 8.00 17.84 19.51
C VAL A 69 7.16 17.84 20.78
N ALA A 70 5.90 17.37 20.72
CA ALA A 70 5.05 17.28 21.90
C ALA A 70 5.62 16.33 22.98
N PHE A 71 6.21 15.19 22.58
CA PHE A 71 6.85 14.25 23.51
C PHE A 71 8.23 14.72 24.00
N LYS A 72 8.87 15.63 23.26
CA LYS A 72 10.18 16.20 23.56
C LYS A 72 10.08 17.68 23.92
N TRP A 73 8.96 18.12 24.48
CA TRP A 73 8.64 19.54 24.66
C TRP A 73 9.74 20.32 25.40
N GLU A 74 10.37 19.71 26.40
CA GLU A 74 11.47 20.31 27.16
C GLU A 74 12.65 20.74 26.29
N ASP A 75 12.92 20.03 25.18
CA ASP A 75 14.01 20.33 24.25
C ASP A 75 13.69 21.53 23.33
N TYR A 76 12.41 21.90 23.18
CA TYR A 76 11.93 22.90 22.21
C TYR A 76 11.31 24.15 22.82
N LYS A 77 10.94 24.12 24.11
CA LYS A 77 10.24 25.23 24.78
C LYS A 77 10.98 26.57 24.71
N ASP A 78 12.31 26.53 24.70
CA ASP A 78 13.17 27.72 24.70
C ASP A 78 13.51 28.20 23.28
N ASN A 79 13.28 27.38 22.25
CA ASN A 79 13.47 27.76 20.84
C ASN A 79 12.49 27.03 19.91
N ILE A 80 11.28 27.57 19.78
CA ILE A 80 10.21 26.99 18.96
C ILE A 80 10.60 26.86 17.49
N TRP A 81 11.56 27.64 16.98
CA TRP A 81 11.99 27.54 15.59
C TRP A 81 12.62 26.18 15.26
N ASP A 82 13.25 25.55 16.24
CA ASP A 82 13.84 24.22 16.07
C ASP A 82 12.76 23.14 15.81
N ALA A 83 11.51 23.39 16.22
CA ALA A 83 10.38 22.51 15.93
C ALA A 83 10.11 22.35 14.42
N PHE A 84 10.51 23.31 13.58
CA PHE A 84 10.31 23.25 12.12
C PHE A 84 11.46 22.58 11.36
N LYS A 85 12.59 22.35 12.01
CA LYS A 85 13.80 21.79 11.39
C LYS A 85 13.71 20.27 11.19
N ILE A 86 12.84 19.86 10.28
CA ILE A 86 12.61 18.43 9.97
C ILE A 86 13.86 17.73 9.38
N TRP A 87 14.80 18.50 8.83
CA TRP A 87 16.05 17.99 8.27
C TRP A 87 17.09 17.61 9.35
N GLU A 88 16.89 18.04 10.61
CA GLU A 88 17.71 17.59 11.75
C GLU A 88 17.21 16.25 12.32
N GLY A 89 16.19 15.63 11.69
CA GLY A 89 15.57 14.40 12.15
C GLY A 89 14.40 14.65 13.11
N GLY A 90 14.16 13.72 14.03
CA GLY A 90 13.08 13.84 15.02
C GLY A 90 11.68 13.72 14.40
N ILE A 91 11.39 12.56 13.83
CA ILE A 91 10.10 12.21 13.23
C ILE A 91 9.55 10.99 13.96
N ALA A 92 8.34 11.10 14.50
CA ALA A 92 7.69 10.00 15.21
C ALA A 92 6.67 9.27 14.32
N ILE A 93 6.86 7.97 14.13
CA ILE A 93 5.98 7.14 13.27
C ILE A 93 4.51 7.15 13.71
N TYR A 94 4.24 7.22 15.01
CA TYR A 94 2.87 7.31 15.53
C TYR A 94 2.17 8.58 15.07
N GLY A 95 2.86 9.73 15.09
CA GLY A 95 2.34 10.98 14.56
C GLY A 95 2.10 10.90 13.05
N ALA A 96 3.02 10.27 12.30
CA ALA A 96 2.86 10.06 10.86
C ALA A 96 1.58 9.27 10.54
N LEU A 97 1.35 8.16 11.26
CA LEU A 97 0.20 7.30 11.08
C LEU A 97 -1.11 8.03 11.43
N ILE A 98 -1.14 8.76 12.53
CA ILE A 98 -2.32 9.53 12.96
C ILE A 98 -2.65 10.60 11.91
N GLY A 99 -1.66 11.39 11.48
CA GLY A 99 -1.86 12.44 10.47
C GLY A 99 -2.33 11.88 9.13
N ALA A 100 -1.72 10.78 8.66
CA ALA A 100 -2.11 10.11 7.43
C ALA A 100 -3.56 9.59 7.50
N ILE A 101 -3.95 8.94 8.60
CA ILE A 101 -5.31 8.41 8.77
C ILE A 101 -6.34 9.53 8.84
N ILE A 102 -6.08 10.59 9.61
CA ILE A 102 -7.00 11.74 9.71
C ILE A 102 -7.21 12.37 8.32
N CYS A 103 -6.11 12.64 7.61
CA CYS A 103 -6.15 13.19 6.26
C CYS A 103 -6.93 12.28 5.30
N ALA A 104 -6.63 10.98 5.29
CA ALA A 104 -7.33 10.00 4.46
C ALA A 104 -8.83 9.95 4.79
N VAL A 105 -9.21 9.91 6.06
CA VAL A 105 -10.61 9.90 6.48
C VAL A 105 -11.36 11.15 5.99
N ILE A 106 -10.75 12.33 6.15
CA ILE A 106 -11.34 13.60 5.71
C ILE A 106 -11.45 13.63 4.19
N TYR A 107 -10.36 13.36 3.47
CA TYR A 107 -10.32 13.40 2.00
C TYR A 107 -11.30 12.40 1.39
N VAL A 108 -11.26 11.13 1.81
CA VAL A 108 -12.13 10.07 1.26
C VAL A 108 -13.60 10.42 1.43
N ARG A 109 -13.99 10.92 2.62
CA ARG A 109 -15.36 11.35 2.87
C ARG A 109 -15.73 12.60 2.08
N ARG A 110 -14.81 13.55 1.94
CA ARG A 110 -15.00 14.74 1.09
C ARG A 110 -15.19 14.36 -0.36
N GLN A 111 -14.62 13.27 -0.86
CA GLN A 111 -14.84 12.78 -2.23
C GLN A 111 -16.10 11.90 -2.37
N GLY A 112 -16.88 11.73 -1.29
CA GLY A 112 -18.15 10.99 -1.30
C GLY A 112 -17.99 9.48 -1.26
N TYR A 113 -16.80 8.96 -0.95
CA TYR A 113 -16.56 7.52 -0.84
C TYR A 113 -16.61 7.04 0.62
N SER A 114 -16.93 5.76 0.80
CA SER A 114 -16.82 5.10 2.10
C SER A 114 -15.36 4.83 2.44
N PHE A 115 -14.91 5.33 3.60
CA PHE A 115 -13.55 5.11 4.10
C PHE A 115 -13.17 3.63 4.11
N TRP A 116 -14.05 2.75 4.58
CA TRP A 116 -13.78 1.31 4.66
C TRP A 116 -13.55 0.67 3.29
N ARG A 117 -14.29 1.12 2.27
CA ARG A 117 -14.16 0.60 0.91
C ARG A 117 -12.83 1.02 0.30
N ILE A 118 -12.44 2.28 0.48
CA ILE A 118 -11.14 2.78 0.01
C ILE A 118 -9.98 2.15 0.79
N ALA A 119 -10.11 2.00 2.11
CA ALA A 119 -9.11 1.36 2.95
C ALA A 119 -8.87 -0.09 2.53
N ASP A 120 -9.93 -0.85 2.19
CA ASP A 120 -9.78 -2.20 1.64
C ASP A 120 -8.99 -2.19 0.32
N VAL A 121 -9.30 -1.26 -0.59
CA VAL A 121 -8.59 -1.12 -1.88
C VAL A 121 -7.11 -0.84 -1.66
N CYS A 122 -6.77 0.01 -0.68
CA CYS A 122 -5.39 0.38 -0.36
C CYS A 122 -4.64 -0.65 0.49
N ALA A 123 -5.29 -1.64 1.09
CA ALA A 123 -4.65 -2.55 2.04
C ALA A 123 -3.43 -3.31 1.46
N PRO A 124 -3.51 -3.91 0.24
CA PRO A 124 -2.34 -4.53 -0.38
C PRO A 124 -1.22 -3.53 -0.70
N SER A 125 -1.59 -2.27 -1.00
CA SER A 125 -0.64 -1.19 -1.29
C SER A 125 0.20 -0.77 -0.09
N LEU A 126 -0.33 -0.93 1.13
CA LEU A 126 0.44 -0.68 2.35
C LEU A 126 1.54 -1.73 2.55
N LEU A 127 1.21 -3.01 2.32
CA LEU A 127 2.17 -4.11 2.44
C LEU A 127 3.30 -4.02 1.41
N ILE A 128 3.03 -3.61 0.16
CA ILE A 128 4.11 -3.46 -0.83
C ILE A 128 5.05 -2.32 -0.44
N GLY A 129 4.51 -1.20 0.07
CA GLY A 129 5.31 -0.11 0.59
C GLY A 129 6.19 -0.56 1.76
N GLN A 130 5.64 -1.35 2.68
CA GLN A 130 6.40 -1.94 3.79
C GLN A 130 7.46 -2.93 3.29
N ALA A 131 7.10 -3.82 2.36
CA ALA A 131 8.01 -4.83 1.82
C ALA A 131 9.26 -4.21 1.18
N ILE A 132 9.07 -3.15 0.41
CA ILE A 132 10.16 -2.39 -0.23
C ILE A 132 10.91 -1.56 0.81
N GLY A 133 10.19 -0.86 1.69
CA GLY A 133 10.79 0.01 2.71
C GLY A 133 11.80 -0.70 3.61
N ARG A 134 11.60 -1.99 3.90
CA ARG A 134 12.54 -2.79 4.71
C ARG A 134 13.95 -2.89 4.11
N TRP A 135 14.08 -2.78 2.80
CA TRP A 135 15.39 -2.74 2.16
C TRP A 135 16.19 -1.47 2.48
N GLY A 136 15.53 -0.41 2.96
CA GLY A 136 16.21 0.74 3.55
C GLY A 136 16.99 0.34 4.81
N ASN A 137 16.39 -0.47 5.69
CA ASN A 137 17.04 -0.94 6.92
C ASN A 137 18.26 -1.81 6.60
N PHE A 138 18.17 -2.63 5.54
CA PHE A 138 19.29 -3.43 5.04
C PHE A 138 20.49 -2.57 4.62
N VAL A 139 20.24 -1.54 3.80
CA VAL A 139 21.31 -0.64 3.34
C VAL A 139 21.94 0.14 4.49
N ASN A 140 21.13 0.57 5.47
CA ASN A 140 21.61 1.29 6.65
C ASN A 140 22.23 0.40 7.74
N GLN A 141 22.18 -0.93 7.59
CA GLN A 141 22.54 -1.88 8.65
C GLN A 141 21.85 -1.53 9.99
N GLU A 142 20.52 -1.44 10.00
CA GLU A 142 19.74 -1.16 11.20
C GLU A 142 18.56 -2.13 11.36
N ALA A 143 17.97 -2.17 12.55
CA ALA A 143 16.79 -2.99 12.88
C ALA A 143 16.95 -4.50 12.61
N TYR A 144 18.19 -4.99 12.57
CA TYR A 144 18.54 -6.40 12.41
C TYR A 144 18.28 -7.24 13.68
N GLY A 145 18.32 -8.56 13.55
CA GLY A 145 18.05 -9.46 14.67
C GLY A 145 19.27 -9.80 15.52
N GLY A 146 19.11 -10.76 16.43
CA GLY A 146 20.18 -11.30 17.26
C GLY A 146 21.36 -11.85 16.45
N PRO A 147 22.53 -12.02 17.11
CA PRO A 147 23.71 -12.58 16.48
C PRO A 147 23.46 -14.02 16.03
N VAL A 148 24.04 -14.40 14.90
CA VAL A 148 23.97 -15.76 14.34
C VAL A 148 25.31 -16.14 13.73
N GLU A 149 25.52 -17.44 13.54
CA GLU A 149 26.66 -17.91 12.77
C GLU A 149 26.51 -17.60 11.26
N GLU A 150 27.62 -17.36 10.59
CA GLU A 150 27.65 -17.23 9.12
C GLU A 150 27.11 -18.50 8.44
N SER A 151 27.40 -19.66 9.03
CA SER A 151 26.93 -20.98 8.58
C SER A 151 25.40 -21.03 8.50
N PHE A 152 24.68 -20.38 9.42
CA PHE A 152 23.22 -20.30 9.41
C PHE A 152 22.72 -19.51 8.20
N LEU A 153 23.35 -18.37 7.89
CA LEU A 153 22.97 -17.54 6.76
C LEU A 153 23.26 -18.24 5.41
N ARG A 154 24.37 -18.95 5.31
CA ARG A 154 24.80 -19.66 4.09
C ARG A 154 24.09 -21.00 3.87
N ASN A 155 24.08 -21.85 4.89
CA ASN A 155 23.69 -23.26 4.75
C ASN A 155 22.23 -23.51 5.13
N THR A 156 21.65 -22.71 6.03
CA THR A 156 20.24 -22.85 6.42
C THR A 156 19.36 -21.95 5.56
N LEU A 157 19.69 -20.66 5.49
CA LEU A 157 18.89 -19.68 4.74
C LEU A 157 19.25 -19.57 3.26
N HIS A 158 20.39 -20.12 2.83
CA HIS A 158 20.85 -20.09 1.44
C HIS A 158 20.87 -18.68 0.85
N LEU A 159 21.33 -17.71 1.65
CA LEU A 159 21.35 -16.31 1.23
C LEU A 159 22.51 -16.03 0.28
N PRO A 160 22.32 -15.11 -0.68
CA PRO A 160 23.40 -14.64 -1.54
C PRO A 160 24.42 -13.80 -0.75
N ASP A 161 25.67 -13.80 -1.22
CA ASP A 161 26.81 -13.15 -0.54
C ASP A 161 26.55 -11.68 -0.19
N PHE A 162 25.91 -10.92 -1.08
CA PHE A 162 25.65 -9.50 -0.83
C PHE A 162 24.75 -9.26 0.39
N ILE A 163 23.84 -10.18 0.72
CA ILE A 163 23.02 -10.09 1.93
C ILE A 163 23.87 -10.49 3.13
N ILE A 164 24.61 -11.59 3.04
CA ILE A 164 25.44 -12.09 4.13
C ILE A 164 26.47 -11.05 4.56
N ASP A 165 27.19 -10.48 3.59
CA ASP A 165 28.20 -9.45 3.80
C ASP A 165 27.60 -8.22 4.48
N GLN A 166 26.44 -7.76 4.02
CA GLN A 166 25.77 -6.59 4.59
C GLN A 166 25.14 -6.90 5.97
N MET A 167 24.84 -8.16 6.28
CA MET A 167 24.42 -8.58 7.62
C MET A 167 25.57 -8.75 8.61
N ASN A 168 26.82 -8.60 8.15
CA ASN A 168 27.98 -8.47 9.03
C ASN A 168 28.08 -7.03 9.53
N VAL A 169 27.66 -6.81 10.77
CA VAL A 169 27.74 -5.51 11.43
C VAL A 169 28.89 -5.54 12.42
N LYS A 170 29.98 -4.83 12.09
CA LYS A 170 31.19 -4.72 12.93
C LYS A 170 31.81 -6.09 13.31
N GLY A 171 31.78 -7.07 12.41
CA GLY A 171 32.38 -8.38 12.61
C GLY A 171 31.42 -9.44 13.17
N VAL A 172 30.16 -9.09 13.44
CA VAL A 172 29.13 -10.01 13.94
C VAL A 172 28.03 -10.16 12.89
N PHE A 173 27.69 -11.40 12.56
CA PHE A 173 26.57 -11.69 11.67
C PHE A 173 25.25 -11.68 12.43
N HIS A 174 24.21 -11.13 11.81
CA HIS A 174 22.90 -10.98 12.42
C HIS A 174 21.78 -11.60 11.58
N HIS A 175 20.67 -11.95 12.22
CA HIS A 175 19.46 -12.34 11.49
C HIS A 175 18.97 -11.19 10.58
N PRO A 176 18.70 -11.46 9.28
CA PRO A 176 18.17 -10.47 8.33
C PRO A 176 16.65 -10.26 8.54
N THR A 177 16.27 -9.65 9.66
CA THR A 177 14.87 -9.32 9.98
C THR A 177 14.20 -8.49 8.88
N PHE A 178 14.94 -7.62 8.19
CA PHE A 178 14.44 -6.88 7.03
C PHE A 178 13.86 -7.82 5.96
N LEU A 179 14.55 -8.94 5.69
CA LEU A 179 14.16 -9.93 4.69
C LEU A 179 12.97 -10.73 5.18
N TYR A 180 12.97 -11.13 6.46
CA TYR A 180 11.83 -11.82 7.07
C TYR A 180 10.56 -10.96 6.99
N GLU A 181 10.65 -9.67 7.35
CA GLU A 181 9.53 -8.74 7.25
C GLU A 181 9.13 -8.48 5.79
N SER A 182 10.09 -8.33 4.87
CA SER A 182 9.83 -8.12 3.45
C SER A 182 9.08 -9.31 2.84
N LEU A 183 9.55 -10.53 3.08
CA LEU A 183 8.91 -11.76 2.62
C LEU A 183 7.52 -11.96 3.27
N TRP A 184 7.39 -11.70 4.57
CA TRP A 184 6.10 -11.77 5.26
C TRP A 184 5.07 -10.81 4.65
N ASN A 185 5.50 -9.61 4.28
CA ASN A 185 4.65 -8.63 3.60
C ASN A 185 4.26 -9.10 2.20
N PHE A 186 5.17 -9.70 1.42
CA PHE A 186 4.83 -10.28 0.11
C PHE A 186 3.82 -11.44 0.20
N VAL A 187 4.00 -12.34 1.18
CA VAL A 187 3.01 -13.39 1.46
C VAL A 187 1.67 -12.76 1.87
N GLY A 188 1.70 -11.70 2.67
CA GLY A 188 0.52 -10.93 3.04
C GLY A 188 -0.21 -10.33 1.84
N ILE A 189 0.53 -9.76 0.88
CA ILE A 189 -0.05 -9.27 -0.36
C ILE A 189 -0.78 -10.42 -1.05
N ALA A 190 -0.11 -11.55 -1.31
CA ALA A 190 -0.72 -12.71 -1.94
C ALA A 190 -1.99 -13.17 -1.20
N LEU A 191 -1.94 -13.25 0.14
CA LEU A 191 -3.07 -13.60 0.97
C LEU A 191 -4.24 -12.62 0.79
N LEU A 192 -4.01 -11.30 0.84
CA LEU A 192 -5.06 -10.31 0.64
C LEU A 192 -5.62 -10.36 -0.80
N LEU A 193 -4.77 -10.59 -1.80
CA LEU A 193 -5.19 -10.75 -3.20
C LEU A 193 -6.05 -11.99 -3.43
N VAL A 194 -5.91 -13.03 -2.59
CA VAL A 194 -6.77 -14.23 -2.56
C VAL A 194 -8.04 -13.97 -1.74
N LEU A 195 -7.90 -13.41 -0.54
CA LEU A 195 -9.02 -13.16 0.39
C LEU A 195 -10.05 -12.22 -0.23
N ARG A 196 -9.60 -11.20 -0.96
CA ARG A 196 -10.49 -10.26 -1.65
C ARG A 196 -11.39 -10.92 -2.70
N ARG A 197 -11.03 -12.12 -3.19
CA ARG A 197 -11.84 -12.87 -4.18
C ARG A 197 -13.00 -13.61 -3.53
N GLN A 198 -13.04 -13.68 -2.19
CA GLN A 198 -14.01 -14.45 -1.45
C GLN A 198 -15.33 -13.70 -1.27
N LYS A 199 -16.44 -14.39 -1.55
CA LYS A 199 -17.80 -13.80 -1.52
C LYS A 199 -18.29 -13.41 -0.12
N PHE A 200 -17.66 -13.95 0.93
CA PHE A 200 -18.03 -13.70 2.33
C PHE A 200 -17.43 -12.40 2.88
N LEU A 201 -16.44 -11.82 2.19
CA LEU A 201 -15.69 -10.67 2.69
C LEU A 201 -16.55 -9.41 2.65
N ARG A 202 -16.64 -8.70 3.78
CA ARG A 202 -17.42 -7.45 3.90
C ARG A 202 -16.53 -6.21 3.87
N ALA A 203 -17.15 -5.05 3.65
CA ALA A 203 -16.45 -3.77 3.60
C ALA A 203 -15.71 -3.45 4.91
N GLY A 204 -14.41 -3.20 4.79
CA GLY A 204 -13.45 -2.93 5.85
C GLY A 204 -12.68 -4.17 6.32
N GLU A 205 -13.14 -5.38 5.98
CA GLU A 205 -12.53 -6.61 6.49
C GLU A 205 -11.21 -6.95 5.82
N LEU A 206 -10.98 -6.51 4.58
CA LEU A 206 -9.68 -6.71 3.92
C LEU A 206 -8.61 -5.86 4.60
N PHE A 207 -8.93 -4.62 4.90
CA PHE A 207 -8.06 -3.71 5.64
C PHE A 207 -7.81 -4.18 7.08
N ILE A 208 -8.84 -4.69 7.76
CA ILE A 208 -8.65 -5.26 9.11
C ILE A 208 -7.80 -6.54 9.04
N SER A 209 -7.99 -7.37 8.01
CA SER A 209 -7.16 -8.58 7.80
C SER A 209 -5.69 -8.24 7.55
N TYR A 210 -5.41 -7.12 6.88
CA TYR A 210 -4.05 -6.58 6.77
C TYR A 210 -3.42 -6.34 8.15
N PHE A 211 -4.12 -5.68 9.07
CA PHE A 211 -3.61 -5.45 10.43
C PHE A 211 -3.37 -6.74 11.18
N ILE A 212 -4.30 -7.70 11.09
CA ILE A 212 -4.12 -9.03 11.71
C ILE A 212 -2.85 -9.69 11.15
N TRP A 213 -2.71 -9.75 9.83
CA TRP A 213 -1.58 -10.39 9.17
C TRP A 213 -0.24 -9.74 9.56
N TYR A 214 -0.16 -8.41 9.47
CA TYR A 214 1.05 -7.68 9.80
C TYR A 214 1.39 -7.83 11.29
N SER A 215 0.41 -7.78 12.19
CA SER A 215 0.62 -7.99 13.62
C SER A 215 1.12 -9.39 13.95
N ILE A 216 0.65 -10.44 13.26
CA ILE A 216 1.19 -11.79 13.44
C ILE A 216 2.70 -11.81 13.12
N GLY A 217 3.09 -11.33 11.94
CA GLY A 217 4.51 -11.27 11.57
C GLY A 217 5.32 -10.40 12.54
N ARG A 218 4.76 -9.25 12.93
CA ARG A 218 5.37 -8.33 13.89
C ARG A 218 5.63 -8.99 15.25
N PHE A 219 4.70 -9.81 15.73
CA PHE A 219 4.85 -10.53 16.99
C PHE A 219 6.05 -11.48 16.98
N PHE A 220 6.22 -12.26 15.90
CA PHE A 220 7.30 -13.24 15.81
C PHE A 220 8.65 -12.60 15.49
N ILE A 221 8.70 -11.68 14.52
CA ILE A 221 9.95 -11.08 14.04
C ILE A 221 10.52 -10.10 15.07
N GLU A 222 9.69 -9.37 15.81
CA GLU A 222 10.17 -8.45 16.83
C GLU A 222 10.95 -9.17 17.95
N ALA A 223 10.56 -10.39 18.32
CA ALA A 223 11.28 -11.12 19.35
C ALA A 223 12.71 -11.50 18.92
N LEU A 224 13.00 -11.53 17.61
CA LEU A 224 14.34 -11.75 17.08
C LEU A 224 15.22 -10.50 17.21
N ARG A 225 14.64 -9.31 17.40
CA ARG A 225 15.38 -8.04 17.42
C ARG A 225 16.04 -7.77 18.76
N THR A 226 17.15 -7.04 18.72
CA THR A 226 17.90 -6.64 19.93
C THR A 226 17.61 -5.21 20.38
N ASP A 227 16.95 -4.41 19.52
CA ASP A 227 16.70 -2.98 19.70
C ASP A 227 15.22 -2.65 19.99
N SER A 228 14.47 -3.59 20.58
CA SER A 228 13.06 -3.34 20.89
C SER A 228 12.87 -2.42 22.08
N LEU A 229 11.87 -1.57 21.97
CA LEU A 229 11.27 -0.90 23.12
C LEU A 229 10.58 -1.93 24.01
N ALA A 230 10.91 -1.90 25.30
CA ALA A 230 10.35 -2.77 26.32
C ALA A 230 9.91 -1.99 27.56
N PHE A 231 9.16 -2.66 28.42
CA PHE A 231 8.78 -2.16 29.74
C PHE A 231 8.73 -3.31 30.74
N GLN A 232 8.70 -2.97 32.02
CA GLN A 232 8.58 -3.96 33.10
C GLN A 232 7.11 -4.40 33.26
N GLY A 233 6.79 -5.58 32.74
CA GLY A 233 5.51 -6.26 32.91
C GLY A 233 5.55 -7.34 33.99
N SER A 234 4.39 -7.94 34.28
CA SER A 234 4.29 -9.07 35.22
C SER A 234 4.99 -10.32 34.65
N ALA A 235 5.51 -11.16 35.54
CA ALA A 235 6.16 -12.42 35.15
C ALA A 235 5.20 -13.34 34.36
N GLY A 236 3.91 -13.36 34.73
CA GLY A 236 2.89 -14.11 34.01
C GLY A 236 2.68 -13.61 32.58
N LEU A 237 2.67 -12.29 32.35
CA LEU A 237 2.56 -11.72 31.02
C LEU A 237 3.79 -12.06 30.16
N ALA A 238 4.99 -11.89 30.69
CA ALA A 238 6.23 -12.23 29.98
C ALA A 238 6.26 -13.73 29.61
N SER A 239 5.94 -14.61 30.54
CA SER A 239 5.86 -16.06 30.31
C SER A 239 4.82 -16.42 29.25
N PHE A 240 3.65 -15.78 29.28
CA PHE A 240 2.61 -15.97 28.28
C PHE A 240 3.08 -15.59 26.86
N LEU A 241 3.71 -14.43 26.71
CA LEU A 241 4.23 -13.99 25.41
C LEU A 241 5.35 -14.92 24.90
N ASN A 242 6.25 -15.34 25.79
CA ASN A 242 7.31 -16.29 25.46
C ASN A 242 6.75 -17.66 25.05
N SER A 243 5.69 -18.12 25.70
CA SER A 243 5.02 -19.37 25.35
C SER A 243 4.39 -19.30 23.96
N LEU A 244 3.74 -18.20 23.61
CA LEU A 244 3.19 -17.98 22.27
C LEU A 244 4.29 -17.91 21.20
N TRP A 245 5.47 -17.41 21.54
CA TRP A 245 6.60 -17.32 20.63
C TRP A 245 7.37 -18.65 20.47
N SER A 246 7.25 -19.56 21.43
CA SER A 246 8.01 -20.82 21.49
C SER A 246 8.02 -21.70 20.22
N PRO A 247 7.00 -21.72 19.32
CA PRO A 247 7.12 -22.48 18.07
C PRO A 247 8.31 -22.07 17.19
N MET A 248 8.83 -20.85 17.35
CA MET A 248 10.03 -20.38 16.64
C MET A 248 11.29 -21.15 17.04
N THR A 249 11.38 -21.65 18.28
CA THR A 249 12.55 -22.41 18.74
C THR A 249 12.66 -23.76 18.03
N TRP A 250 11.52 -24.37 17.68
CA TRP A 250 11.50 -25.61 16.89
C TRP A 250 12.00 -25.42 15.46
N MET A 251 11.93 -24.19 14.95
CA MET A 251 12.49 -23.79 13.66
C MET A 251 13.95 -23.33 13.75
N GLY A 252 14.59 -23.47 14.92
CA GLY A 252 15.99 -23.12 15.15
C GLY A 252 16.24 -21.63 15.36
N PHE A 253 15.21 -20.85 15.73
CA PHE A 253 15.37 -19.44 16.07
C PHE A 253 15.48 -19.22 17.58
N GLU A 254 16.31 -18.26 17.96
CA GLU A 254 16.44 -17.79 19.33
C GLU A 254 15.90 -16.36 19.45
N GLN A 255 15.36 -16.00 20.61
CA GLN A 255 14.96 -14.62 20.84
C GLN A 255 16.21 -13.74 20.90
N GLY A 256 16.13 -12.56 20.30
CA GLY A 256 17.12 -11.52 20.49
C GLY A 256 17.23 -11.16 21.97
N TYR A 257 18.45 -10.84 22.40
CA TYR A 257 18.69 -10.40 23.76
C TYR A 257 17.83 -9.17 24.09
N LEU A 258 17.19 -9.20 25.27
CA LEU A 258 16.49 -8.06 25.84
C LEU A 258 17.12 -7.77 27.20
N ASP A 259 17.70 -6.58 27.34
CA ASP A 259 18.31 -6.19 28.60
C ASP A 259 17.22 -6.06 29.69
N PRO A 260 17.32 -6.83 30.80
CA PRO A 260 16.35 -6.77 31.89
C PRO A 260 16.19 -5.37 32.50
N VAL A 261 17.17 -4.49 32.37
CA VAL A 261 17.10 -3.10 32.83
C VAL A 261 16.01 -2.31 32.08
N TYR A 262 15.82 -2.58 30.80
CA TYR A 262 14.79 -1.91 29.99
C TYR A 262 13.43 -2.61 30.05
N GLY A 263 13.37 -3.83 30.58
CA GLY A 263 12.13 -4.55 30.86
C GLY A 263 12.15 -6.00 30.43
N ASN A 264 11.02 -6.68 30.65
CA ASN A 264 10.82 -8.10 30.32
C ASN A 264 9.73 -8.34 29.26
N VAL A 265 9.06 -7.28 28.80
CA VAL A 265 8.01 -7.36 27.78
C VAL A 265 8.29 -6.37 26.66
N ARG A 266 8.42 -6.87 25.42
CA ARG A 266 8.56 -6.04 24.21
C ARG A 266 7.21 -5.38 23.88
N ILE A 267 7.19 -4.06 23.80
CA ILE A 267 5.96 -3.27 23.55
C ILE A 267 5.30 -3.69 22.24
N SER A 268 6.10 -3.87 21.19
CA SER A 268 5.63 -4.28 19.86
C SER A 268 4.93 -5.65 19.86
N GLN A 269 5.36 -6.62 20.69
CA GLN A 269 4.70 -7.93 20.79
C GLN A 269 3.35 -7.82 21.49
N LEU A 270 3.28 -7.10 22.61
CA LEU A 270 2.02 -6.87 23.30
C LEU A 270 1.04 -6.10 22.41
N LEU A 271 1.50 -5.02 21.77
CA LEU A 271 0.69 -4.23 20.87
C LEU A 271 0.17 -5.05 19.69
N ALA A 272 0.98 -5.94 19.12
CA ALA A 272 0.56 -6.83 18.06
C ALA A 272 -0.62 -7.73 18.49
N LEU A 273 -0.55 -8.34 19.68
CA LEU A 273 -1.66 -9.15 20.21
C LEU A 273 -2.92 -8.31 20.45
N LEU A 274 -2.77 -7.12 21.03
CA LEU A 274 -3.90 -6.21 21.26
C LEU A 274 -4.55 -5.79 19.94
N ILE A 275 -3.77 -5.51 18.90
CA ILE A 275 -4.28 -5.19 17.57
C ILE A 275 -5.04 -6.37 16.98
N ILE A 276 -4.53 -7.61 17.09
CA ILE A 276 -5.24 -8.81 16.60
C ILE A 276 -6.58 -8.97 17.32
N ILE A 277 -6.61 -8.87 18.64
CA ILE A 277 -7.84 -9.00 19.44
C ILE A 277 -8.83 -7.89 19.06
N ALA A 278 -8.38 -6.64 18.99
CA ALA A 278 -9.20 -5.49 18.62
C ALA A 278 -9.73 -5.61 17.18
N ALA A 279 -8.92 -6.09 16.25
CA ALA A 279 -9.30 -6.33 14.86
C ALA A 279 -10.39 -7.41 14.74
N VAL A 280 -10.23 -8.54 15.43
CA VAL A 280 -11.23 -9.61 15.46
C VAL A 280 -12.53 -9.11 16.08
N ALA A 281 -12.45 -8.44 17.24
CA ALA A 281 -13.62 -7.84 17.88
C ALA A 281 -14.33 -6.83 16.96
N LEU A 282 -13.56 -5.99 16.26
CA LEU A 282 -14.11 -5.02 15.32
C LEU A 282 -14.84 -5.69 14.15
N ILE A 283 -14.31 -6.79 13.58
CA ILE A 283 -15.01 -7.57 12.56
C ILE A 283 -16.32 -8.11 13.11
N VAL A 284 -16.28 -8.78 14.28
CA VAL A 284 -17.48 -9.38 14.90
C VAL A 284 -18.55 -8.32 15.16
N ILE A 285 -18.18 -7.22 15.83
CA ILE A 285 -19.10 -6.12 16.15
C ILE A 285 -19.70 -5.51 14.88
N ARG A 286 -18.89 -5.25 13.85
CA ARG A 286 -19.40 -4.68 12.59
C ARG A 286 -20.33 -5.64 11.86
N ARG A 287 -20.09 -6.95 11.95
CA ARG A 287 -20.95 -7.97 11.37
C ARG A 287 -22.30 -8.07 12.08
N THR A 288 -22.30 -8.11 13.42
CA THR A 288 -23.51 -8.27 14.23
C THR A 288 -24.37 -7.02 14.28
N THR A 289 -23.76 -5.84 14.27
CA THR A 289 -24.48 -4.55 14.27
C THR A 289 -24.97 -4.12 12.88
N GLY A 290 -24.69 -4.90 11.83
CA GLY A 290 -25.07 -4.54 10.46
C GLY A 290 -24.26 -3.40 9.82
N LYS A 291 -23.26 -2.84 10.53
CA LYS A 291 -22.39 -1.76 10.02
C LYS A 291 -21.49 -2.16 8.85
N ALA A 292 -21.35 -3.47 8.60
CA ALA A 292 -20.69 -4.05 7.42
C ALA A 292 -21.72 -4.75 6.51
N SER A 293 -22.76 -4.03 6.09
CA SER A 293 -23.78 -4.55 5.18
C SER A 293 -23.26 -4.74 3.76
N ALA A 294 -22.44 -3.81 3.26
CA ALA A 294 -21.79 -3.90 1.96
C ALA A 294 -20.71 -4.97 1.94
N ARG A 295 -20.62 -5.71 0.84
CA ARG A 295 -19.57 -6.69 0.57
C ARG A 295 -18.36 -6.05 -0.08
N TYR A 296 -17.23 -6.75 0.00
CA TYR A 296 -16.01 -6.27 -0.65
C TYR A 296 -16.18 -6.13 -2.18
N MET A 297 -16.91 -7.05 -2.81
CA MET A 297 -17.09 -7.08 -4.27
C MET A 297 -18.18 -6.15 -4.80
N ASP A 298 -18.96 -5.52 -3.93
CA ASP A 298 -20.03 -4.62 -4.38
C ASP A 298 -19.45 -3.40 -5.13
N PRO A 299 -20.15 -2.79 -6.09
CA PRO A 299 -19.67 -1.56 -6.72
C PRO A 299 -19.38 -0.45 -5.68
N ILE A 300 -18.32 0.32 -5.89
CA ILE A 300 -18.04 1.51 -5.06
C ILE A 300 -18.65 2.72 -5.77
N VAL A 301 -19.72 3.26 -5.20
CA VAL A 301 -20.40 4.45 -5.74
C VAL A 301 -20.09 5.65 -4.85
N SER A 302 -19.68 6.76 -5.46
CA SER A 302 -19.54 8.04 -4.76
C SER A 302 -20.91 8.68 -4.56
N THR A 303 -21.17 9.21 -3.37
CA THR A 303 -22.37 10.01 -3.10
C THR A 303 -22.39 11.33 -3.87
N LYS A 304 -21.23 11.78 -4.39
CA LYS A 304 -21.12 13.00 -5.21
C LYS A 304 -21.32 12.76 -6.70
N ASN A 305 -21.00 11.57 -7.19
CA ASN A 305 -21.06 11.22 -8.61
C ASN A 305 -22.29 10.35 -8.95
N ALA A 306 -23.35 10.36 -8.13
CA ALA A 306 -24.56 9.56 -8.34
C ALA A 306 -25.32 9.86 -9.66
N GLY A 307 -24.86 10.83 -10.47
CA GLY A 307 -25.35 11.12 -11.82
C GLY A 307 -24.35 10.90 -12.96
N ALA A 308 -23.13 10.42 -12.70
CA ALA A 308 -22.17 10.11 -13.75
C ALA A 308 -22.40 8.69 -14.30
N PRO A 309 -22.36 8.45 -15.63
CA PRO A 309 -22.57 7.13 -16.19
C PRO A 309 -21.55 6.14 -15.63
N THR A 310 -21.99 4.92 -15.31
CA THR A 310 -21.05 3.84 -14.96
C THR A 310 -20.10 3.58 -16.15
N PRO A 311 -18.87 3.11 -15.93
CA PRO A 311 -17.94 2.79 -17.04
C PRO A 311 -18.54 1.82 -18.05
N GLU A 312 -19.41 0.92 -17.60
CA GLU A 312 -20.15 -0.02 -18.42
C GLU A 312 -21.27 0.66 -19.24
N ALA A 313 -21.94 1.66 -18.66
CA ALA A 313 -22.89 2.50 -19.39
C ALA A 313 -22.19 3.39 -20.42
N ASP A 314 -21.00 3.94 -20.11
CA ASP A 314 -20.22 4.74 -21.06
C ASP A 314 -19.65 3.89 -22.20
N LEU A 315 -19.16 2.68 -21.94
CA LEU A 315 -18.73 1.75 -22.99
C LEU A 315 -19.89 1.35 -23.92
N ASN A 316 -21.06 1.05 -23.35
CA ASN A 316 -22.26 0.75 -24.13
C ASN A 316 -22.76 1.99 -24.90
N ARG A 317 -22.59 3.19 -24.35
CA ARG A 317 -22.96 4.45 -25.03
C ARG A 317 -22.02 4.77 -26.19
N SER A 318 -20.72 4.48 -26.03
CA SER A 318 -19.71 4.60 -27.09
C SER A 318 -19.96 3.59 -28.21
N ARG A 319 -20.18 2.31 -27.89
CA ARG A 319 -20.58 1.28 -28.87
C ARG A 319 -21.86 1.65 -29.61
N ARG A 320 -22.88 2.11 -28.90
CA ARG A 320 -24.14 2.53 -29.52
C ARG A 320 -23.96 3.76 -30.43
N LYS A 321 -23.03 4.66 -30.12
CA LYS A 321 -22.66 5.78 -31.00
C LYS A 321 -21.91 5.32 -32.25
N GLU A 322 -21.01 4.34 -32.12
CA GLU A 322 -20.31 3.73 -33.25
C GLU A 322 -21.31 3.02 -34.19
N GLU A 323 -22.20 2.19 -33.64
CA GLU A 323 -23.28 1.51 -34.38
C GLU A 323 -24.21 2.50 -35.11
N LEU A 324 -24.59 3.60 -34.45
CA LEU A 324 -25.41 4.65 -35.07
C LEU A 324 -24.66 5.44 -36.16
N SER A 325 -23.33 5.54 -36.07
CA SER A 325 -22.50 6.18 -37.09
C SER A 325 -22.34 5.28 -38.33
N GLU A 326 -22.23 3.97 -38.14
CA GLU A 326 -22.18 2.97 -39.21
C GLU A 326 -23.53 2.83 -39.93
N GLN A 327 -24.65 2.96 -39.21
CA GLN A 327 -25.97 2.98 -39.83
C GLN A 327 -26.21 4.26 -40.65
N ARG A 328 -25.61 5.40 -40.27
CA ARG A 328 -25.71 6.65 -41.04
C ARG A 328 -24.81 6.68 -42.27
N SER A 329 -23.67 5.98 -42.27
CA SER A 329 -22.79 5.89 -43.44
C SER A 329 -23.32 4.92 -44.50
N THR A 330 -24.10 3.92 -44.08
CA THR A 330 -24.74 2.94 -44.98
C THR A 330 -26.08 3.40 -45.57
N SER A 331 -26.68 4.48 -45.06
CA SER A 331 -27.99 4.98 -45.51
C SER A 331 -27.95 6.23 -46.41
N THR A 332 -26.85 6.46 -47.14
CA THR A 332 -26.79 7.57 -48.11
C THR A 332 -27.77 7.31 -49.27
N PRO A 333 -28.79 8.14 -49.53
CA PRO A 333 -29.68 7.93 -50.67
C PRO A 333 -28.92 8.21 -51.97
N GLU A 334 -28.90 7.26 -52.90
CA GLU A 334 -28.44 7.50 -54.27
C GLU A 334 -29.23 8.68 -54.87
N THR A 335 -28.50 9.68 -55.34
CA THR A 335 -29.04 10.84 -56.05
C THR A 335 -29.48 10.40 -57.45
N PRO A 336 -30.70 10.70 -57.93
CA PRO A 336 -31.09 10.33 -59.28
C PRO A 336 -30.31 11.16 -60.32
N LYS A 337 -29.73 10.48 -61.33
CA LYS A 337 -29.02 11.11 -62.44
C LYS A 337 -29.91 12.11 -63.19
N PRO A 338 -29.36 13.24 -63.70
CA PRO A 338 -30.14 14.21 -64.46
C PRO A 338 -30.48 13.67 -65.85
N GLN A 339 -31.77 13.72 -66.22
CA GLN A 339 -32.25 13.42 -67.56
C GLN A 339 -31.78 14.49 -68.55
N ALA A 340 -31.17 14.06 -69.66
CA ALA A 340 -30.79 14.91 -70.77
C ALA A 340 -32.04 15.42 -71.50
N ARG A 341 -32.13 16.75 -71.65
CA ARG A 341 -33.16 17.44 -72.42
C ARG A 341 -32.73 17.47 -73.89
N GLN A 342 -33.28 16.59 -74.72
CA GLN A 342 -33.18 16.70 -76.18
C GLN A 342 -34.31 17.60 -76.70
N THR A 343 -33.93 18.61 -77.48
CA THR A 343 -34.80 19.55 -78.18
C THR A 343 -35.19 18.97 -79.54
N ASP A 344 -36.49 18.91 -79.84
CA ASP A 344 -37.00 18.64 -81.17
C ASP A 344 -36.72 19.83 -82.12
N SER A 345 -36.17 19.54 -83.29
CA SER A 345 -36.37 20.34 -84.50
C SER A 345 -36.83 19.42 -85.63
N VAL A 346 -38.03 19.72 -86.11
CA VAL A 346 -38.79 19.15 -87.24
C VAL A 346 -37.96 19.11 -88.53
N VAL A 347 -38.10 18.03 -89.34
CA VAL A 347 -38.48 18.03 -90.79
C VAL A 347 -38.58 16.58 -91.31
N ASP A 348 -39.82 16.18 -91.64
CA ASP A 348 -40.34 15.46 -92.82
C ASP A 348 -39.69 14.17 -93.43
N SER A 349 -40.46 13.07 -93.36
CA SER A 349 -40.84 12.02 -94.36
C SER A 349 -39.86 11.47 -95.44
N PRO A 350 -40.17 10.31 -96.10
CA PRO A 350 -40.94 9.12 -95.70
C PRO A 350 -40.24 7.78 -96.08
N ASP A 351 -41.00 6.70 -95.98
CA ASP A 351 -40.95 5.45 -96.76
C ASP A 351 -40.31 4.18 -96.14
N ASP A 352 -41.25 3.34 -95.67
CA ASP A 352 -41.65 2.08 -96.31
C ASP A 352 -40.79 0.80 -96.19
N LYS A 353 -41.54 -0.27 -95.87
CA LYS A 353 -41.31 -1.72 -96.14
C LYS A 353 -40.46 -2.53 -95.16
N GLU A 354 -41.12 -3.51 -94.51
CA GLU A 354 -41.01 -4.97 -94.76
C GLU A 354 -39.61 -5.51 -94.43
N LYS A 355 -39.43 -6.46 -93.51
CA LYS A 355 -40.14 -7.74 -93.33
C LYS A 355 -39.73 -8.37 -92.01
#